data_AF-A0A6C0IN90-F1
#
_entry.id   AF-A0A6C0IN90-F1
#
_cell.length_a   1.000
_cell.length_b   1.000
_cell.length_c   1.000
_cell.angle_alpha   90.00
_cell.angle_beta   90.00
_cell.angle_gamma   90.00
#
_symmetry.space_group_name_H-M   'P 1'
#
loop_
_entity.id
_entity.type
_entity.pdbx_description
1 polymer ?
#
loop_
_entity_poly.entity_id
_entity_poly.type
_entity_poly.pdbx_seq_one_letter_code
_entity_poly.pdbx_strand_id
1 'polypeptide(L)'
;MKWLNKIESGLDRISPYYNKLVWLFHGLNFIYIILFSIFGIIIIEQGYIKQYNRMIQIFVCVFLLVKFHPFREHNLKKGDSSIIFGSAFFLLFNLGIIQYMNTTMADVENTLKEMV
;
A
#
# COMPACT_ATOMS: atom_id res chain seq x y z
N MET A 1 -8.16 0.41 -30.96
CA MET A 1 -7.31 1.58 -30.62
C MET A 1 -8.04 2.77 -29.96
N LYS A 2 -9.29 3.12 -30.30
CA LYS A 2 -10.02 4.25 -29.67
C LYS A 2 -10.29 4.10 -28.15
N TRP A 3 -10.46 2.87 -27.67
CA TRP A 3 -10.73 2.58 -26.24
C TRP A 3 -9.52 2.78 -25.34
N LEU A 4 -8.31 2.46 -25.83
CA LEU A 4 -7.06 2.62 -25.08
C LEU A 4 -6.80 4.10 -24.79
N ASN A 5 -6.99 4.97 -25.80
CA ASN A 5 -6.79 6.41 -25.63
C ASN A 5 -7.81 7.04 -24.66
N LYS A 6 -9.04 6.50 -24.59
CA LYS A 6 -10.04 6.91 -23.61
C LYS A 6 -9.61 6.56 -22.19
N ILE A 7 -9.16 5.32 -21.96
CA ILE A 7 -8.65 4.87 -20.67
C ILE A 7 -7.47 5.73 -20.24
N GLU A 8 -6.55 6.03 -21.17
CA GLU A 8 -5.37 6.83 -20.94
C GLU A 8 -5.70 8.27 -20.52
N SER A 9 -6.61 8.93 -21.24
CA SER A 9 -7.07 10.28 -20.88
C SER A 9 -7.77 10.32 -19.51
N GLY A 10 -8.49 9.25 -19.16
CA GLY A 10 -9.11 9.10 -17.84
C GLY A 10 -8.05 8.90 -16.75
N LEU A 11 -7.05 8.07 -17.02
CA LEU A 11 -5.97 7.74 -16.10
C LEU A 11 -5.09 8.96 -15.82
N ASP A 12 -4.77 9.76 -16.84
CA ASP A 12 -4.04 11.02 -16.71
C ASP A 12 -4.78 12.02 -15.82
N ARG A 13 -6.11 12.11 -15.96
CA ARG A 13 -6.95 12.98 -15.13
C ARG A 13 -6.99 12.53 -13.67
N ILE A 14 -6.94 11.22 -13.42
CA ILE A 14 -6.99 10.63 -12.07
C ILE A 14 -5.60 10.61 -11.40
N SER A 15 -4.53 10.53 -12.19
CA SER A 15 -3.13 10.44 -11.75
C SER A 15 -2.72 11.43 -10.63
N PRO A 16 -3.05 12.74 -10.69
CA PRO A 16 -2.71 13.66 -9.61
C PRO A 16 -3.46 13.37 -8.29
N TYR A 17 -4.71 12.90 -8.37
CA TYR A 17 -5.48 12.49 -7.20
C TYR A 17 -4.95 11.17 -6.63
N TYR A 18 -4.54 10.24 -7.49
CA TYR A 18 -3.89 9.00 -7.09
C TYR A 18 -2.62 9.27 -6.29
N ASN A 19 -1.75 10.19 -6.74
CA ASN A 19 -0.53 10.51 -6.01
C ASN A 19 -0.84 11.04 -4.59
N LYS A 20 -1.82 11.94 -4.46
CA LYS A 20 -2.29 12.43 -3.15
C LYS A 20 -2.85 11.30 -2.28
N LEU A 21 -3.60 10.37 -2.87
CA LEU A 21 -4.18 9.22 -2.19
C LEU A 21 -3.09 8.28 -1.65
N VAL A 22 -2.05 7.99 -2.43
CA VAL A 22 -0.91 7.18 -1.98
C VAL A 22 -0.20 7.83 -0.79
N TRP A 23 0.05 9.14 -0.85
CA TRP A 23 0.64 9.88 0.27
C TRP A 23 -0.27 9.91 1.51
N LEU A 24 -1.58 10.00 1.33
CA LEU A 24 -2.54 9.88 2.42
C LEU A 24 -2.46 8.50 3.08
N PHE A 25 -2.42 7.43 2.29
CA PHE A 25 -2.29 6.06 2.82
C PHE A 25 -0.96 5.84 3.54
N HIS A 26 0.14 6.46 3.07
CA HIS A 26 1.39 6.49 3.81
C HIS A 26 1.26 7.14 5.18
N GLY A 27 0.63 8.32 5.23
CA GLY A 27 0.37 9.01 6.50
C GLY A 27 -0.46 8.16 7.47
N LEU A 28 -1.52 7.52 6.97
CA LEU A 28 -2.34 6.61 7.77
C LEU A 28 -1.56 5.38 8.25
N ASN A 29 -0.72 4.78 7.40
CA ASN A 29 0.13 3.65 7.80
C ASN A 29 1.11 4.06 8.90
N PHE A 30 1.71 5.25 8.78
CA PHE A 30 2.65 5.75 9.78
C PHE A 30 1.96 6.02 11.13
N ILE A 31 0.77 6.63 11.11
CA ILE A 31 -0.05 6.82 12.31
C ILE A 31 -0.39 5.47 12.94
N TYR A 32 -0.77 4.48 12.13
CA TYR A 32 -1.09 3.14 12.62
C TYR A 32 0.09 2.49 13.35
N ILE A 33 1.31 2.58 12.81
CA ILE A 33 2.51 2.05 13.48
C ILE A 33 2.75 2.76 14.81
N ILE A 34 2.62 4.09 14.85
CA ILE A 34 2.79 4.86 16.09
C ILE A 34 1.78 4.39 17.14
N LEU A 35 0.50 4.23 16.76
CA LEU A 35 -0.53 3.74 17.67
C LEU A 35 -0.21 2.31 18.15
N PHE A 36 0.23 1.43 17.26
CA PHE A 36 0.66 0.08 17.61
C PHE A 36 1.85 0.08 18.59
N SER A 37 2.85 0.92 18.36
CA SER A 37 4.03 1.03 19.24
C SER A 37 3.71 1.60 20.62
N ILE A 38 2.76 2.52 20.74
CA ILE A 38 2.41 3.18 22.01
C ILE A 38 1.43 2.35 22.83
N PHE A 39 0.38 1.82 22.20
CA PHE A 39 -0.72 1.14 22.90
C PHE A 39 -0.56 -0.39 22.95
N GLY A 40 0.45 -0.94 22.27
CA GLY A 40 0.61 -2.38 22.12
C GLY A 40 -0.54 -3.03 21.32
N ILE A 41 -0.60 -4.36 21.36
CA ILE A 41 -1.44 -5.25 20.52
C ILE A 41 -2.97 -4.99 20.61
N ILE A 42 -3.44 -4.05 21.42
CA ILE A 42 -4.79 -4.12 22.02
C ILE A 42 -5.94 -3.57 21.15
N ILE A 43 -5.76 -2.81 20.07
CA ILE A 43 -6.86 -1.92 19.63
C ILE A 43 -7.67 -2.37 18.40
N ILE A 44 -7.18 -3.24 17.51
CA ILE A 44 -7.92 -3.55 16.26
C ILE A 44 -7.83 -5.02 15.87
N GLU A 45 -8.98 -5.63 15.58
CA GLU A 45 -9.07 -6.99 15.05
C GLU A 45 -8.24 -7.13 13.77
N GLN A 46 -7.19 -7.93 13.85
CA GLN A 46 -6.11 -7.97 12.86
C GLN A 46 -6.55 -8.43 11.48
N GLY A 47 -7.62 -9.22 11.41
CA GLY A 47 -8.22 -9.66 10.15
C GLY A 47 -8.63 -8.50 9.26
N TYR A 48 -9.22 -7.45 9.83
CA TYR A 48 -9.69 -6.29 9.08
C TYR A 48 -8.53 -5.47 8.50
N ILE A 49 -7.48 -5.22 9.28
CA ILE A 49 -6.31 -4.46 8.82
C ILE A 49 -5.57 -5.21 7.72
N LYS A 50 -5.37 -6.52 7.90
CA LYS A 50 -4.71 -7.37 6.90
C LYS A 50 -5.49 -7.38 5.58
N GLN A 51 -6.82 -7.49 5.64
CA GLN A 51 -7.68 -7.46 4.47
C GLN A 51 -7.69 -6.09 3.79
N TYR A 52 -7.76 -5.01 4.57
CA TYR A 52 -7.71 -3.64 4.07
C TYR A 52 -6.38 -3.32 3.37
N ASN A 53 -5.25 -3.67 4.01
CA ASN A 53 -3.93 -3.51 3.42
C ASN A 53 -3.78 -4.30 2.12
N ARG A 54 -4.28 -5.53 2.06
CA ARG A 54 -4.31 -6.34 0.83
C ARG A 54 -5.12 -5.67 -0.27
N MET A 55 -6.30 -5.13 0.05
CA MET A 55 -7.15 -4.45 -0.91
C MET A 55 -6.44 -3.23 -1.53
N ILE A 56 -5.78 -2.41 -0.71
CA ILE A 56 -5.02 -1.25 -1.22
C ILE A 56 -3.83 -1.70 -2.06
N GLN A 57 -3.10 -2.74 -1.65
CA GLN A 57 -1.98 -3.27 -2.44
C GLN A 57 -2.44 -3.73 -3.83
N ILE A 58 -3.55 -4.49 -3.91
CA ILE A 58 -4.12 -4.94 -5.19
C ILE A 58 -4.49 -3.72 -6.05
N PHE A 59 -5.14 -2.72 -5.46
CA PHE A 59 -5.48 -1.49 -6.16
C PHE A 59 -4.25 -0.77 -6.72
N VAL A 60 -3.21 -0.58 -5.90
CA VAL A 60 -1.94 0.06 -6.29
C VAL A 60 -1.26 -0.72 -7.42
N CYS A 61 -1.15 -2.05 -7.29
CA CYS A 61 -0.53 -2.90 -8.29
C CYS A 61 -1.30 -2.88 -9.61
N VAL A 62 -2.63 -3.00 -9.58
CA VAL A 62 -3.47 -2.93 -10.79
C VAL A 62 -3.34 -1.55 -11.45
N PHE A 63 -3.33 -0.47 -10.67
CA PHE A 63 -3.14 0.87 -11.19
C PHE A 63 -1.78 1.02 -11.91
N LEU A 64 -0.70 0.55 -11.30
CA LEU A 64 0.64 0.57 -11.90
C LEU A 64 0.70 -0.29 -13.16
N LEU A 65 0.13 -1.50 -13.13
CA LEU A 65 0.10 -2.39 -14.29
C LEU A 65 -0.64 -1.74 -15.46
N VAL A 66 -1.80 -1.12 -15.23
CA VAL A 66 -2.56 -0.47 -16.29
C VAL A 66 -1.81 0.77 -16.82
N LYS A 67 -1.29 1.63 -15.93
CA LYS A 67 -0.64 2.89 -16.30
C LYS A 67 0.71 2.68 -16.98
N PHE A 68 1.51 1.75 -16.50
CA PHE A 68 2.90 1.55 -16.89
C PHE A 68 3.16 0.18 -17.54
N HIS A 69 2.14 -0.45 -18.15
CA HIS A 69 2.31 -1.72 -18.84
C HIS A 69 3.43 -1.65 -19.91
N PRO A 70 4.33 -2.66 -20.00
CA PRO A 70 5.51 -2.60 -20.86
C PRO A 70 5.20 -2.76 -22.36
N PHE A 71 4.02 -3.25 -22.71
CA PHE A 71 3.64 -3.52 -24.11
C PHE A 71 3.21 -2.27 -24.89
N ARG A 72 3.55 -1.07 -24.41
CA ARG A 72 3.22 0.20 -25.06
C ARG A 72 4.39 1.17 -24.94
N GLU A 73 4.58 1.98 -25.97
CA GLU A 73 5.48 3.13 -25.91
C GLU A 73 4.96 4.11 -24.86
N HIS A 74 5.77 4.34 -23.82
CA HIS A 74 5.44 5.30 -22.76
C HIS A 74 6.46 6.42 -22.74
N ASN A 75 5.96 7.65 -22.76
CA ASN A 75 6.72 8.82 -22.36
C ASN A 75 6.35 9.14 -20.91
N LEU A 76 7.34 9.09 -20.01
CA LEU A 76 7.13 9.43 -18.60
C LEU A 76 6.69 10.89 -18.47
N LYS A 77 5.49 11.11 -17.92
CA LYS A 77 4.95 12.45 -17.70
C LYS A 77 5.42 13.00 -16.36
N LYS A 78 5.36 14.33 -16.22
CA LYS A 78 5.68 15.02 -14.96
C LYS A 78 4.76 14.50 -13.85
N GLY A 79 5.35 13.91 -12.80
CA GLY A 79 4.62 13.30 -11.68
C GLY A 79 4.56 11.78 -11.70
N ASP A 80 4.82 11.13 -12.84
CA ASP A 80 4.84 9.66 -12.92
C ASP A 80 5.95 9.06 -12.06
N SER A 81 7.11 9.72 -11.98
CA SER A 81 8.20 9.32 -11.08
C SER A 81 7.76 9.30 -9.60
N SER A 82 6.99 10.30 -9.16
CA SER A 82 6.44 10.34 -7.79
C SER A 82 5.42 9.23 -7.56
N ILE A 83 4.60 8.91 -8.57
CA ILE A 83 3.62 7.83 -8.50
C ILE A 83 4.33 6.48 -8.35
N ILE A 84 5.35 6.23 -9.19
CA ILE A 84 6.15 5.00 -9.14
C ILE A 84 6.83 4.89 -7.78
N PHE A 85 7.56 5.93 -7.36
CA PHE A 85 8.28 5.92 -6.09
C PHE A 85 7.34 5.76 -4.90
N GLY A 86 6.28 6.57 -4.82
CA GLY A 86 5.32 6.52 -3.73
C GLY A 86 4.61 5.16 -3.63
N SER A 87 4.27 4.57 -4.76
CA SER A 87 3.64 3.24 -4.81
C SER A 87 4.62 2.14 -4.42
N ALA A 88 5.85 2.17 -4.92
CA ALA A 88 6.88 1.20 -4.55
C ALA A 88 7.21 1.27 -3.05
N PHE A 89 7.36 2.49 -2.52
CA PHE A 89 7.57 2.72 -1.09
C PHE A 89 6.38 2.21 -0.27
N PHE A 90 5.14 2.43 -0.74
CA PHE A 90 3.93 1.93 -0.09
C PHE A 90 3.92 0.40 0.00
N LEU A 91 4.19 -0.27 -1.11
CA LEU A 91 4.22 -1.72 -1.17
C LEU A 91 5.32 -2.28 -0.25
N LEU A 92 6.53 -1.70 -0.29
CA LEU A 92 7.65 -2.12 0.54
C LEU A 92 7.35 -1.94 2.03
N PHE A 93 6.88 -0.76 2.41
CA PHE A 93 6.60 -0.43 3.80
C PHE A 93 5.48 -1.31 4.36
N ASN A 94 4.41 -1.50 3.59
CA ASN A 94 3.29 -2.35 3.98
C ASN A 94 3.71 -3.83 4.16
N LEU A 95 4.55 -4.37 3.26
CA LEU A 95 5.13 -5.70 3.43
C LEU A 95 6.01 -5.80 4.69
N GLY A 96 6.88 -4.81 4.91
CA GLY A 96 7.78 -4.76 6.06
C GLY A 96 7.03 -4.73 7.40
N ILE A 97 6.02 -3.87 7.51
CA ILE A 97 5.19 -3.76 8.72
C ILE A 97 4.43 -5.05 8.99
N ILE A 98 3.75 -5.61 7.97
CA ILE A 98 2.97 -6.84 8.13
C ILE A 98 3.87 -7.98 8.59
N GLN A 99 5.06 -8.11 8.00
CA GLN A 99 6.01 -9.15 8.41
C GLN A 99 6.47 -8.95 9.86
N TYR A 100 6.86 -7.72 10.22
CA TYR A 100 7.29 -7.39 11.57
C TYR A 100 6.21 -7.69 12.61
N MET A 101 4.98 -7.23 12.36
CA MET A 101 3.84 -7.49 13.24
C MET A 101 3.58 -8.98 13.44
N ASN A 102 3.55 -9.76 12.35
CA ASN A 102 3.30 -11.20 12.43
C ASN A 102 4.38 -11.92 13.27
N THR A 103 5.65 -11.55 13.09
CA THR A 103 6.75 -12.13 13.89
C THR A 103 6.61 -11.77 15.36
N THR A 104 6.41 -10.50 15.70
CA THR A 104 6.25 -10.05 17.10
C THR A 104 5.08 -10.74 17.79
N MET A 105 3.97 -10.96 17.08
CA MET A 105 2.83 -11.69 17.65
C MET A 105 3.12 -13.16 17.90
N ALA A 106 3.80 -13.84 16.97
CA ALA A 106 4.17 -15.23 17.15
C ALA A 106 5.08 -15.39 18.38
N ASP A 107 6.02 -14.47 18.58
CA ASP A 107 6.91 -14.46 19.76
C ASP A 107 6.12 -14.26 21.07
N VAL A 108 5.16 -13.34 21.08
CA VAL A 108 4.27 -13.12 22.24
C VAL A 108 3.41 -14.34 22.53
N GLU A 109 2.81 -14.96 21.52
CA GLU A 109 1.98 -16.17 21.68
C GLU A 109 2.79 -17.34 22.24
N ASN A 110 4.01 -17.54 21.75
CA ASN A 110 4.90 -18.60 22.24
C ASN A 110 5.29 -18.36 23.71
N THR A 111 5.64 -17.12 24.07
CA THR A 111 5.98 -16.75 25.45
C THR A 111 4.80 -16.99 26.39
N LEU A 112 3.57 -16.66 25.98
CA LEU A 112 2.36 -16.91 26.76
C LEU A 112 2.11 -18.41 26.98
N LYS A 113 2.34 -19.25 25.97
CA LYS A 113 2.22 -20.71 26.08
C LYS A 113 3.26 -21.35 26.99
N GLU A 114 4.44 -20.76 27.13
CA GLU A 114 5.49 -21.24 28.03
C GLU A 114 5.21 -20.88 29.50
N MET A 115 4.41 -19.84 29.76
CA MET A 115 4.08 -19.36 31.11
C MET A 115 2.82 -19.98 31.73
N VAL A 116 1.94 -20.60 30.93
CA VAL A 116 0.67 -21.23 31.35
C VAL A 116 0.84 -22.75 31.36
#